data_AF-A0A9D0AAR4-F1
#
_entry.id   AF-A0A9D0AAR4-F1
#
_cell.length_a   1.000
_cell.length_b   1.000
_cell.length_c   1.000
_cell.angle_alpha   90.00
_cell.angle_beta   90.00
_cell.angle_gamma   90.00
#
_symmetry.space_group_name_H-M   'P 1'
#
loop_
_entity.id
_entity.type
_entity.pdbx_description
1 polymer ?
#
loop_
_entity_poly.entity_id
_entity_poly.type
_entity_poly.pdbx_seq_one_letter_code
_entity_poly.pdbx_strand_id
1 'polypeptide(L)'
;IYVIDVAAGDKIPRKGGPGITRSDLLVINKIDLAPMVGASLAVMEEDTKKMRGDRPFIFANMKTGQGVEDIYTFIQEQGMLDL
;
A
#
# COMPACT_ATOMS: atom_id res chain seq x y z
N ILE A 1 -7.53 7.43 1.79
CA ILE A 1 -6.82 6.24 1.24
C ILE A 1 -6.23 6.59 -0.12
N TYR A 2 -4.97 6.22 -0.39
CA TYR A 2 -4.33 6.33 -1.71
C TYR A 2 -3.87 4.95 -2.17
N VAL A 3 -4.01 4.64 -3.46
CA VAL A 3 -3.75 3.30 -4.00
C VAL A 3 -2.74 3.38 -5.12
N ILE A 4 -1.69 2.56 -5.04
CA ILE A 4 -0.73 2.30 -6.11
C ILE A 4 -0.75 0.80 -6.45
N ASP A 5 -0.06 0.45 -7.52
CA ASP A 5 0.01 -0.93 -8.03
C ASP A 5 1.46 -1.30 -8.32
N VAL A 6 1.85 -2.52 -7.95
CA VAL A 6 3.17 -3.10 -8.23
C VAL A 6 3.52 -3.08 -9.72
N ALA A 7 2.54 -3.22 -10.61
CA ALA A 7 2.77 -3.18 -12.05
C ALA A 7 3.31 -1.82 -12.56
N ALA A 8 3.17 -0.74 -11.77
CA ALA A 8 3.74 0.56 -12.11
C ALA A 8 5.25 0.67 -11.80
N GLY A 9 5.84 -0.35 -11.18
CA GLY A 9 7.25 -0.47 -10.88
C GLY A 9 7.58 -0.33 -9.39
N ASP A 10 8.64 -1.02 -8.95
CA ASP A 10 9.09 -1.05 -7.54
C ASP A 10 9.62 0.30 -7.03
N LYS A 11 10.03 1.20 -7.92
CA LYS A 11 10.49 2.56 -7.57
C LYS A 11 9.37 3.57 -7.38
N ILE A 12 8.10 3.19 -7.54
CA ILE A 12 6.96 4.12 -7.40
C ILE A 12 6.93 4.79 -6.02
N PRO A 13 7.14 4.09 -4.88
CA PRO A 13 7.17 4.74 -3.57
C PRO A 13 8.21 5.87 -3.47
N ARG A 14 9.38 5.75 -4.12
CA ARG A 14 10.43 6.79 -4.12
C ARG A 14 10.01 8.10 -4.76
N LYS A 15 9.07 8.06 -5.72
CA LYS A 15 8.57 9.28 -6.36
C LYS A 15 7.86 10.20 -5.36
N GLY A 16 7.37 9.64 -4.25
CA GLY A 16 6.68 10.41 -3.22
C GLY A 16 5.40 11.05 -3.75
N GLY A 17 5.22 12.34 -3.45
CA GLY A 17 3.97 13.06 -3.68
C GLY A 17 2.96 12.86 -2.54
N PRO A 18 1.95 13.74 -2.44
CA PRO A 18 1.06 13.79 -1.27
C PRO A 18 0.25 12.50 -1.07
N GLY A 19 -0.05 11.77 -2.14
CA GLY A 19 -0.69 10.45 -2.03
C GLY A 19 0.20 9.43 -1.32
N ILE A 20 1.49 9.37 -1.68
CA ILE A 20 2.45 8.47 -1.03
C ILE A 20 2.89 9.00 0.32
N THR A 21 3.03 10.30 0.57
CA THR A 21 3.64 10.78 1.84
C THR A 21 2.64 11.20 2.92
N ARG A 22 1.38 11.51 2.55
CA ARG A 22 0.42 12.14 3.48
C ARG A 22 -0.95 11.48 3.57
N SER A 23 -1.30 10.53 2.69
CA SER A 23 -2.58 9.82 2.82
C SER A 23 -2.69 9.14 4.19
N ASP A 24 -3.90 8.96 4.72
CA ASP A 24 -4.10 8.27 6.00
C ASP A 24 -3.72 6.79 5.90
N LEU A 25 -3.99 6.17 4.75
CA LEU A 25 -3.56 4.82 4.39
C LEU A 25 -3.05 4.81 2.95
N LEU A 26 -1.95 4.10 2.71
CA LEU A 26 -1.46 3.73 1.38
C LEU A 26 -1.72 2.24 1.13
N VAL A 27 -2.31 1.89 -0.01
CA VAL A 27 -2.46 0.50 -0.44
C VAL A 27 -1.55 0.25 -1.64
N ILE A 28 -0.72 -0.80 -1.56
CA ILE A 28 0.15 -1.27 -2.64
C ILE A 28 -0.45 -2.57 -3.18
N ASN A 29 -1.23 -2.45 -4.25
CA ASN A 29 -2.07 -3.53 -4.78
C ASN A 29 -1.36 -4.36 -5.86
N LYS A 30 -1.95 -5.52 -6.19
CA LYS A 30 -1.53 -6.51 -7.19
C LYS A 30 -0.13 -7.06 -6.95
N ILE A 31 0.17 -7.39 -5.69
CA ILE A 31 1.47 -7.94 -5.30
C ILE A 31 1.81 -9.26 -6.00
N ASP A 32 0.81 -9.98 -6.50
CA ASP A 32 0.97 -11.18 -7.34
C ASP A 32 1.69 -10.91 -8.65
N LEU A 33 1.67 -9.67 -9.15
CA LEU A 33 2.35 -9.30 -10.40
C LEU A 33 3.85 -9.02 -10.21
N ALA A 34 4.36 -8.95 -8.97
CA ALA A 34 5.76 -8.65 -8.70
C ALA A 34 6.75 -9.50 -9.53
N PRO A 35 6.61 -10.83 -9.62
CA PRO A 35 7.51 -11.66 -10.44
C PRO A 35 7.39 -11.37 -11.94
N MET A 36 6.21 -10.97 -12.42
CA MET A 36 5.95 -10.74 -13.84
C MET A 36 6.54 -9.42 -14.34
N VAL A 37 6.67 -8.42 -13.47
CA VAL A 37 7.22 -7.10 -13.80
C VAL A 37 8.64 -6.87 -13.26
N GLY A 38 9.24 -7.88 -12.63
CA GLY A 38 10.58 -7.79 -12.04
C GLY A 38 10.65 -6.81 -10.86
N ALA A 39 9.55 -6.62 -10.13
CA ALA A 39 9.48 -5.73 -8.97
C ALA A 39 9.85 -6.47 -7.68
N SER A 40 10.61 -5.81 -6.81
CA SER A 40 10.90 -6.32 -5.46
C SER A 40 9.96 -5.72 -4.42
N LEU A 41 9.12 -6.55 -3.79
CA LEU A 41 8.25 -6.10 -2.70
C LEU A 41 9.05 -5.59 -1.49
N ALA A 42 10.23 -6.17 -1.22
CA ALA A 42 11.11 -5.71 -0.14
C ALA A 42 11.64 -4.28 -0.40
N VAL A 43 12.00 -3.98 -1.64
CA VAL A 43 12.43 -2.61 -2.03
C VAL A 43 11.26 -1.64 -1.88
N MET A 44 10.07 -2.02 -2.35
CA MET A 44 8.87 -1.21 -2.17
C MET A 44 8.56 -0.94 -0.69
N GLU A 45 8.74 -1.94 0.17
CA GLU A 45 8.52 -1.82 1.61
C GLU A 45 9.49 -0.81 2.25
N GLU A 46 10.79 -0.96 1.98
CA GLU A 46 11.84 -0.06 2.49
C GLU A 46 11.58 1.39 2.04
N ASP A 47 11.34 1.59 0.75
CA ASP A 47 11.08 2.91 0.18
C ASP A 47 9.79 3.51 0.74
N THR A 48 8.75 2.69 0.95
CA THR A 48 7.49 3.15 1.54
C THR A 48 7.68 3.61 2.97
N LYS A 49 8.36 2.82 3.82
CA LYS A 49 8.69 3.21 5.20
C LYS A 49 9.49 4.51 5.24
N LYS A 50 10.47 4.66 4.36
CA LYS A 50 11.27 5.89 4.25
C LYS A 50 10.44 7.12 3.89
N MET A 51 9.50 6.98 2.96
CA MET A 51 8.70 8.10 2.45
C MET A 51 7.50 8.47 3.33
N ARG A 52 7.02 7.53 4.16
CA ARG A 52 5.81 7.69 4.97
C ARG A 52 6.04 7.78 6.48
N GLY A 53 7.23 7.41 6.97
CA GLY A 53 7.48 7.28 8.40
C GLY A 53 6.53 6.24 9.01
N ASP A 54 5.88 6.61 10.11
CA ASP A 54 4.98 5.71 10.86
C ASP A 54 3.56 5.61 10.27
N ARG A 55 3.27 6.31 9.15
CA ARG A 55 1.93 6.25 8.53
C ARG A 55 1.69 4.89 7.89
N PRO A 56 0.52 4.26 8.10
CA PRO A 56 0.29 2.88 7.70
C PRO A 56 0.26 2.72 6.17
N PHE A 57 0.64 1.53 5.74
CA PHE A 57 0.45 1.04 4.39
C PHE A 57 0.20 -0.47 4.41
N ILE A 58 -0.51 -0.97 3.40
CA ILE A 58 -0.90 -2.39 3.28
C ILE A 58 -0.52 -2.89 1.88
N PHE A 59 0.19 -4.02 1.84
CA PHE A 59 0.34 -4.81 0.62
C PHE A 59 -0.92 -5.64 0.40
N ALA A 60 -1.49 -5.58 -0.81
CA ALA A 60 -2.76 -6.22 -1.08
C ALA A 60 -2.81 -6.92 -2.44
N ASN A 61 -3.69 -7.91 -2.53
CA ASN A 61 -4.12 -8.52 -3.78
C ASN A 61 -5.65 -8.65 -3.78
N MET A 62 -6.31 -7.67 -4.41
CA MET A 62 -7.78 -7.62 -4.51
C MET A 62 -8.41 -8.82 -5.24
N LYS A 63 -7.66 -9.56 -6.07
CA LYS A 63 -8.18 -10.77 -6.72
C LYS A 63 -8.31 -11.94 -5.75
N THR A 64 -7.40 -12.02 -4.79
CA THR A 64 -7.36 -13.12 -3.80
C THR A 64 -7.97 -12.74 -2.44
N GLY A 65 -8.23 -11.45 -2.22
CA GLY A 65 -8.68 -10.92 -0.93
C GLY A 65 -7.56 -10.64 0.07
N GLN A 66 -6.30 -10.93 -0.24
CA GLN A 66 -5.17 -10.61 0.63
C GLN A 66 -5.10 -9.11 0.90
N GLY A 67 -5.04 -8.74 2.19
CA GLY A 67 -4.99 -7.35 2.66
C GLY A 67 -6.34 -6.63 2.69
N VAL A 68 -7.44 -7.26 2.25
CA VAL A 68 -8.78 -6.63 2.28
C VAL A 68 -9.27 -6.46 3.71
N GLU A 69 -9.08 -7.48 4.56
CA GLU A 69 -9.49 -7.43 5.97
C GLU A 69 -8.73 -6.34 6.74
N ASP A 70 -7.44 -6.16 6.47
CA ASP A 70 -6.62 -5.11 7.09
C ASP A 70 -7.11 -3.71 6.68
N ILE A 71 -7.49 -3.54 5.40
CA ILE A 71 -8.06 -2.27 4.90
C ILE A 71 -9.43 -2.02 5.52
N TYR A 72 -10.26 -3.05 5.63
CA TYR A 72 -11.57 -2.98 6.26
C TYR A 72 -11.46 -2.57 7.73
N THR A 73 -10.60 -3.25 8.49
CA THR A 73 -10.31 -2.94 9.89
C THR A 73 -9.84 -1.50 10.06
N PHE A 74 -8.89 -1.05 9.22
CA PHE A 74 -8.43 0.34 9.24
C PHE A 74 -9.59 1.34 9.03
N ILE A 75 -10.49 1.07 8.08
CA ILE A 75 -11.63 1.95 7.79
C ILE A 75 -12.61 1.96 8.96
N GLN A 76 -12.91 0.82 9.56
CA GLN A 76 -13.79 0.76 10.72
C GLN A 76 -13.25 1.56 11.90
N GLU A 77 -11.97 1.34 12.25
CA GLU A 77 -11.34 2.01 13.40
C GLU A 77 -11.19 3.51 13.16
N GLN A 78 -10.57 3.92 12.05
CA GLN A 78 -10.31 5.34 11.76
C GLN A 78 -11.58 6.10 11.35
N GLY A 79 -12.57 5.39 10.81
CA GLY A 79 -13.88 5.92 10.47
C GLY A 79 -14.87 5.94 11.63
N MET A 80 -14.52 5.35 12.79
CA MET A 80 -15.39 5.23 13.97
C MET A 80 -16.75 4.57 13.64
N LEU A 81 -16.74 3.53 12.81
CA LEU A 81 -17.96 2.91 12.27
C LEU A 81 -18.57 1.85 13.18
N ASP A 82 -17.77 1.29 14.10
CA ASP A 82 -18.23 0.38 15.14
C ASP A 82 -18.33 1.15 16.47
N LEU A 83 -19.53 1.68 16.75
CA LEU A 83 -19.92 2.26 18.04
C LEU A 83 -20.87 1.32 18.79
#